data_AF-A0A2E4NEB7-F1
#
_entry.id   AF-A0A2E4NEB7-F1
#
_cell.length_a   1.000
_cell.length_b   1.000
_cell.length_c   1.000
_cell.angle_alpha   90.00
_cell.angle_beta   90.00
_cell.angle_gamma   90.00
#
_symmetry.space_group_name_H-M   'P 1'
#
loop_
_entity.id
_entity.type
_entity.pdbx_description
1 polymer ?
#
loop_
_entity_poly.entity_id
_entity_poly.type
_entity_poly.pdbx_seq_one_letter_code
_entity_poly.pdbx_strand_id
1 'polypeptide(L)'
;MKFDGTKLKDRSKTIANVRGDRIYDGSGSSKCLVNIRNDRIYEGSGSSKCIANLKRDKLYEGSGSSRTIATMKDIDKAIDGPGGLTKAALWIAKVR
;
A
#
# COMPACT_ATOMS: atom_id res chain seq x y z
N MET A 1 -3.13 4.84 11.85
CA MET A 1 -3.46 3.39 11.71
C MET A 1 -2.23 2.57 12.09
N LYS A 2 -2.37 1.27 12.39
CA LYS A 2 -1.23 0.41 12.75
C LYS A 2 -1.16 -0.81 11.85
N PHE A 3 0.00 -1.04 11.24
CA PHE A 3 0.31 -2.23 10.47
C PHE A 3 1.23 -3.15 11.29
N ASP A 4 0.83 -4.41 11.45
CA ASP A 4 1.59 -5.39 12.24
C ASP A 4 2.50 -6.31 11.40
N GLY A 5 2.73 -5.96 10.13
CA GLY A 5 3.45 -6.79 9.16
C GLY A 5 2.53 -7.69 8.34
N THR A 6 1.30 -7.93 8.80
CA THR A 6 0.31 -8.74 8.06
C THR A 6 -1.05 -8.06 7.93
N LYS A 7 -1.44 -7.22 8.88
CA LYS A 7 -2.76 -6.61 8.95
C LYS A 7 -2.64 -5.12 9.24
N LEU A 8 -3.37 -4.31 8.49
CA LEU A 8 -3.60 -2.91 8.79
C LEU A 8 -4.85 -2.82 9.65
N LYS A 9 -4.68 -2.26 10.84
CA LYS A 9 -5.73 -2.07 11.82
C LYS A 9 -6.00 -0.59 12.00
N ASP A 10 -7.28 -0.26 12.02
CA ASP A 10 -7.76 0.98 12.60
C ASP A 10 -8.43 0.65 13.94
N ARG A 11 -7.79 1.11 15.03
CA ARG A 11 -8.09 0.67 16.39
C ARG A 11 -8.07 -0.87 16.51
N SER A 12 -9.21 -1.50 16.83
CA SER A 12 -9.37 -2.96 16.93
C SER A 12 -9.79 -3.63 15.62
N LYS A 13 -10.18 -2.86 14.60
CA LYS A 13 -10.73 -3.41 13.35
C LYS A 13 -9.63 -3.59 12.31
N THR A 14 -9.52 -4.80 11.76
CA THR A 14 -8.71 -5.03 10.55
C THR A 14 -9.41 -4.45 9.34
N ILE A 15 -8.80 -3.44 8.73
CA ILE A 15 -9.33 -2.77 7.54
C ILE A 15 -8.66 -3.25 6.26
N ALA A 16 -7.45 -3.79 6.33
CA ALA A 16 -6.81 -4.48 5.23
C ALA A 16 -5.86 -5.56 5.75
N ASN A 17 -5.56 -6.54 4.91
CA ASN A 17 -4.53 -7.55 5.19
C ASN A 17 -3.62 -7.75 3.98
N VAL A 18 -2.38 -8.11 4.27
CA VAL A 18 -1.30 -8.34 3.32
C VAL A 18 -1.05 -9.85 3.26
N ARG A 19 -1.05 -10.42 2.06
CA ARG A 19 -0.71 -11.82 1.82
C ARG A 19 0.24 -11.89 0.62
N GLY A 20 1.52 -12.17 0.91
CA GLY A 20 2.58 -12.00 -0.07
C GLY A 20 2.58 -10.56 -0.59
N ASP A 21 2.52 -10.40 -1.91
CA ASP A 21 2.59 -9.09 -2.54
C ASP A 21 1.22 -8.43 -2.75
N ARG A 22 0.14 -9.02 -2.20
CA ARG A 22 -1.23 -8.55 -2.39
C ARG A 22 -1.83 -7.99 -1.12
N ILE A 23 -2.63 -6.95 -1.28
CA ILE A 23 -3.37 -6.30 -0.21
C ILE A 23 -4.87 -6.49 -0.44
N TYR A 24 -5.55 -7.00 0.56
CA TYR A 24 -6.97 -7.32 0.52
C TYR A 24 -7.78 -6.45 1.47
N ASP A 25 -9.06 -6.28 1.15
CA ASP A 25 -10.03 -5.54 1.95
C ASP A 25 -10.44 -6.33 3.21
N GLY A 26 -10.40 -5.67 4.36
CA GLY A 26 -10.73 -6.27 5.65
C GLY A 26 -9.77 -7.40 6.07
N SER A 27 -10.31 -8.42 6.72
CA SER A 27 -9.56 -9.61 7.17
C SER A 27 -9.58 -10.78 6.17
N GLY A 28 -10.44 -10.72 5.15
CA GLY A 28 -10.63 -11.78 4.15
C GLY A 28 -9.70 -11.65 2.94
N SER A 29 -9.86 -12.56 1.97
CA SER A 29 -9.08 -12.59 0.71
C SER A 29 -9.93 -12.46 -0.55
N SER A 30 -11.21 -12.14 -0.42
CA SER A 30 -12.15 -12.11 -1.54
C SER A 30 -11.99 -10.89 -2.44
N LYS A 31 -11.48 -9.77 -1.91
CA LYS A 31 -11.33 -8.50 -2.63
C LYS A 31 -9.89 -8.00 -2.52
N CYS A 32 -9.11 -8.21 -3.56
CA CYS A 32 -7.77 -7.64 -3.70
C CYS A 32 -7.91 -6.16 -4.07
N LEU A 33 -7.34 -5.27 -3.26
CA LEU A 33 -7.35 -3.83 -3.49
C LEU A 33 -6.19 -3.42 -4.38
N VAL A 34 -4.99 -3.89 -4.03
CA VAL A 34 -3.76 -3.60 -4.78
C VAL A 34 -2.81 -4.80 -4.72
N ASN A 35 -1.89 -4.85 -5.68
CA ASN A 35 -0.73 -5.72 -5.65
C ASN A 35 0.56 -4.93 -5.83
N ILE A 36 1.64 -5.49 -5.33
CA ILE A 36 2.96 -4.92 -5.35
C ILE A 36 3.83 -5.76 -6.27
N ARG A 37 4.58 -5.13 -7.17
CA ARG A 37 5.53 -5.84 -8.03
C ARG A 37 6.60 -4.87 -8.54
N ASN A 38 7.87 -5.22 -8.42
CA ASN A 38 9.00 -4.41 -8.90
C ASN A 38 8.91 -2.93 -8.46
N ASP A 39 8.74 -2.68 -7.15
CA ASP A 39 8.59 -1.35 -6.57
C ASP A 39 7.38 -0.52 -7.05
N ARG A 40 6.45 -1.18 -7.73
CA ARG A 40 5.20 -0.59 -8.23
C ARG A 40 4.00 -1.19 -7.53
N ILE A 41 2.96 -0.37 -7.45
CA ILE A 41 1.67 -0.69 -6.87
C ILE A 41 0.65 -0.66 -8.01
N TYR A 42 -0.08 -1.75 -8.15
CA TYR A 42 -1.07 -1.95 -9.19
C TYR A 42 -2.46 -2.11 -8.58
N GLU A 43 -3.47 -1.65 -9.28
CA GLU A 43 -4.87 -1.79 -8.86
C GLU A 43 -5.35 -3.24 -9.02
N GLY A 44 -6.04 -3.75 -8.00
CA GLY A 44 -6.58 -5.10 -7.99
C GLY A 44 -5.52 -6.20 -7.88
N SER A 45 -5.83 -7.38 -8.39
CA SER A 45 -4.95 -8.56 -8.35
C SER A 45 -4.00 -8.69 -9.54
N GLY A 46 -4.19 -7.89 -10.60
CA GLY A 46 -3.43 -7.96 -11.84
C GLY A 46 -2.40 -6.83 -12.01
N SER A 47 -1.47 -6.97 -12.96
CA SER A 47 -0.40 -5.98 -13.19
C SER A 47 -0.69 -4.99 -14.34
N SER A 48 -1.94 -4.89 -14.79
CA SER A 48 -2.30 -4.10 -15.98
C SER A 48 -2.35 -2.59 -15.71
N LYS A 49 -2.69 -2.17 -14.48
CA LYS A 49 -2.87 -0.76 -14.12
C LYS A 49 -1.98 -0.38 -12.95
N CYS A 50 -0.82 0.20 -13.26
CA CYS A 50 0.08 0.76 -12.25
C CYS A 50 -0.48 2.09 -11.75
N ILE A 51 -0.76 2.19 -10.45
CA ILE A 51 -1.34 3.39 -9.83
C ILE A 51 -0.31 4.19 -9.05
N ALA A 52 0.76 3.56 -8.59
CA ALA A 52 1.87 4.24 -7.94
C ALA A 52 3.18 3.46 -8.04
N ASN A 53 4.31 4.14 -7.82
CA ASN A 53 5.62 3.50 -7.69
C ASN A 53 6.45 4.19 -6.61
N LEU A 54 7.21 3.40 -5.85
CA LEU A 54 8.11 3.92 -4.84
C LEU A 54 9.51 4.01 -5.42
N LYS A 55 10.14 5.18 -5.31
CA LYS A 55 11.53 5.36 -5.69
C LYS A 55 12.24 6.17 -4.63
N ARG A 56 13.27 5.58 -4.02
CA ARG A 56 13.91 6.09 -2.81
C ARG A 56 12.85 6.25 -1.72
N ASP A 57 12.59 7.47 -1.27
CA ASP A 57 11.60 7.76 -0.21
C ASP A 57 10.35 8.48 -0.73
N LYS A 58 10.16 8.51 -2.06
CA LYS A 58 9.05 9.22 -2.70
C LYS A 58 8.15 8.24 -3.43
N LEU A 59 6.85 8.39 -3.20
CA LEU A 59 5.80 7.69 -3.89
C LEU A 59 5.31 8.55 -5.04
N TYR A 60 5.40 8.01 -6.26
CA TYR A 60 5.02 8.70 -7.48
C TYR A 60 3.73 8.12 -8.06
N GLU A 61 2.96 8.94 -8.77
CA GLU A 61 1.74 8.52 -9.44
C GLU A 61 2.02 7.75 -10.73
N GLY A 62 1.28 6.65 -10.91
CA GLY A 62 1.44 5.77 -12.06
C GLY A 62 2.78 5.04 -12.07
N SER A 63 3.32 4.81 -13.26
CA SER A 63 4.61 4.12 -13.48
C SER A 63 5.81 5.07 -13.64
N GLY A 64 5.56 6.38 -13.75
CA GLY A 64 6.59 7.41 -13.97
C GLY A 64 7.04 8.09 -12.67
N SER A 65 8.01 9.00 -12.77
CA SER A 65 8.55 9.75 -11.62
C SER A 65 8.27 11.25 -11.68
N SER A 66 7.26 11.67 -12.45
CA SER A 66 6.98 13.08 -12.70
C SER A 66 6.14 13.74 -11.61
N ARG A 67 5.20 12.99 -11.01
CA ARG A 67 4.28 13.50 -9.99
C ARG A 67 4.44 12.72 -8.69
N THR A 68 4.94 13.39 -7.65
CA THR A 68 5.01 12.82 -6.29
C THR A 68 3.64 12.94 -5.62
N ILE A 69 3.14 11.85 -5.04
CA ILE A 69 1.88 11.82 -4.29
C ILE A 69 2.15 11.95 -2.78
N ALA A 70 3.16 11.26 -2.28
CA ALA A 70 3.51 11.25 -0.86
C ALA A 70 4.99 10.90 -0.67
N THR A 71 5.52 11.17 0.52
CA THR A 71 6.83 10.64 0.94
C THR A 71 6.65 9.50 1.94
N MET A 72 7.67 8.64 2.08
CA MET A 72 7.68 7.60 3.11
C MET A 72 7.53 8.19 4.51
N LYS A 73 8.06 9.39 4.75
CA LYS A 73 7.87 10.11 6.02
C LYS A 73 6.41 10.44 6.30
N ASP A 74 5.63 10.79 5.28
CA ASP A 74 4.19 11.07 5.44
C ASP A 74 3.39 9.78 5.64
N ILE A 75 3.77 8.73 4.92
CA ILE A 75 3.19 7.39 5.07
C ILE A 75 3.45 6.83 6.46
N ASP A 76 4.67 6.98 6.99
CA ASP A 76 5.06 6.51 8.32
C ASP A 76 4.34 7.27 9.44
N LYS A 77 3.96 8.54 9.21
CA LYS A 77 3.09 9.29 10.13
C LYS A 77 1.64 8.77 10.10
N ALA A 78 1.16 8.31 8.96
CA ALA A 78 -0.22 7.83 8.81
C ALA A 78 -0.39 6.37 9.27
N ILE A 79 0.61 5.54 8.99
CA ILE A 79 0.62 4.10 9.26
C ILE A 79 1.86 3.77 10.08
N ASP A 80 1.64 3.52 11.38
CA ASP A 80 2.66 3.00 12.27
C ASP A 80 2.96 1.52 11.94
N GLY A 81 4.21 1.11 12.15
CA GLY A 81 4.67 -0.27 11.93
C GLY A 81 5.70 -0.45 10.80
N PRO A 82 6.12 -1.69 10.53
CA PRO A 82 7.17 -2.01 9.56
C PRO A 82 6.69 -1.97 8.10
N GLY A 83 7.60 -2.07 7.12
CA GLY A 83 7.24 -2.49 5.76
C GLY A 83 7.11 -1.37 4.72
N GLY A 84 8.22 -0.71 4.35
CA GLY A 84 8.30 0.41 3.38
C GLY A 84 7.28 0.42 2.24
N LEU A 85 7.55 -0.31 1.14
CA LEU A 85 6.65 -0.34 -0.03
C LEU A 85 5.26 -0.88 0.29
N THR A 86 5.16 -1.86 1.20
CA THR A 86 3.87 -2.39 1.65
C THR A 86 3.02 -1.33 2.35
N LYS A 87 3.61 -0.48 3.18
CA LYS A 87 2.94 0.67 3.81
C LYS A 87 2.52 1.69 2.78
N ALA A 88 3.35 1.97 1.78
CA ALA A 88 2.97 2.84 0.68
C ALA A 88 1.74 2.29 -0.07
N ALA A 89 1.70 0.99 -0.33
CA ALA A 89 0.57 0.32 -0.95
C ALA A 89 -0.69 0.33 -0.06
N LEU A 90 -0.54 0.10 1.25
CA LEU A 90 -1.62 0.21 2.23
C LEU A 90 -2.19 1.63 2.30
N TRP A 91 -1.30 2.64 2.26
CA TRP A 91 -1.68 4.04 2.25
C TRP A 91 -2.48 4.39 1.00
N ILE A 92 -2.03 3.96 -0.18
CA ILE A 92 -2.79 4.10 -1.44
C ILE A 92 -4.15 3.39 -1.37
N ALA A 93 -4.24 2.23 -0.74
CA ALA A 93 -5.45 1.42 -0.72
C ALA A 93 -6.51 1.88 0.29
N LYS A 94 -6.11 2.56 1.39
CA LYS A 94 -7.01 2.84 2.53
C LYS A 94 -6.93 4.24 3.13
N VAL A 95 -5.91 5.02 2.81
CA VAL A 95 -5.68 6.33 3.42
C VAL A 95 -5.84 7.46 2.40
N ARG A 96 -5.35 7.24 1.17
CA ARG A 96 -5.47 8.19 0.05
C ARG A 96 -6.91 8.38 -0.40
#